data_AF-A0A9P5PJK2-F1
#
_entry.id   AF-A0A9P5PJK2-F1
#
_cell.length_a   1.000
_cell.length_b   1.000
_cell.length_c   1.000
_cell.angle_alpha   90.00
_cell.angle_beta   90.00
_cell.angle_gamma   90.00
#
_symmetry.space_group_name_H-M   'P 1'
#
loop_
_entity.id
_entity.type
_entity.pdbx_description
1 polymer ?
#
loop_
_entity_poly.entity_id
_entity_poly.type
_entity_poly.pdbx_seq_one_letter_code
_entity_poly.pdbx_strand_id
1 'polypeptide(L)'
;QRWVNEMIPKLLDPYMHLLRTTKNLSSEPSEHQRPCTCGNVDGRVLAIVVVRMCSLEQIQLAICACHPAPVLVVDRGLFPCAPLHPTLAVDIRHLDFVTRYFLRTSPN
;
A
#
# COMPACT_ATOMS: atom_id res chain seq x y z
N GLN A 1 -7.40 9.46 -15.35
CA GLN A 1 -6.07 9.96 -15.78
C GLN A 1 -5.13 10.28 -14.62
N ARG A 2 -5.54 11.02 -13.56
CA ARG A 2 -4.65 11.39 -12.43
C ARG A 2 -3.96 10.22 -11.71
N TRP A 3 -4.63 9.07 -11.58
CA TRP A 3 -4.03 7.87 -10.95
C TRP A 3 -2.76 7.41 -11.67
N VAL A 4 -2.84 7.20 -12.99
CA VAL A 4 -1.72 6.69 -13.80
C VAL A 4 -0.62 7.73 -13.95
N ASN A 5 -0.98 8.99 -14.15
CA ASN A 5 -0.01 10.03 -14.50
C ASN A 5 0.66 10.68 -13.29
N GLU A 6 -0.01 10.74 -12.13
CA GLU A 6 0.48 11.49 -10.97
C GLU A 6 0.74 10.60 -9.76
N MET A 7 -0.14 9.64 -9.48
CA MET A 7 -0.09 8.87 -8.23
C MET A 7 0.83 7.66 -8.33
N ILE A 8 0.68 6.82 -9.37
CA ILE A 8 1.50 5.62 -9.55
C ILE A 8 3.01 5.97 -9.56
N PRO A 9 3.48 6.99 -10.29
CA PRO A 9 4.89 7.36 -10.27
C PRO A 9 5.40 7.73 -8.87
N LYS A 10 4.57 8.42 -8.06
CA LYS A 10 4.92 8.80 -6.68
C LYS A 10 4.98 7.61 -5.71
N LEU A 11 4.31 6.51 -6.04
CA LEU A 11 4.32 5.28 -5.24
C LEU A 11 5.53 4.39 -5.56
N LEU A 12 6.27 4.69 -6.63
CA LEU A 12 7.42 3.89 -7.02
C LEU A 12 8.54 3.94 -5.97
N ASP A 13 8.88 5.12 -5.45
CA ASP A 13 9.93 5.25 -4.44
C ASP A 13 9.59 4.51 -3.12
N PRO A 14 8.37 4.68 -2.53
CA PRO A 14 7.92 3.87 -1.40
C PRO A 14 7.97 2.37 -1.68
N TYR A 15 7.54 1.94 -2.87
CA TYR A 15 7.57 0.54 -3.26
C TYR A 15 9.01 -0.01 -3.35
N MET A 16 9.94 0.71 -3.98
CA MET A 16 11.33 0.29 -4.08
C MET A 16 12.00 0.25 -2.70
N HIS A 17 11.69 1.20 -1.83
CA HIS A 17 12.15 1.20 -0.44
C HIS A 17 11.64 -0.04 0.32
N LEU A 18 10.34 -0.33 0.21
CA LEU A 18 9.71 -1.52 0.78
C LEU A 18 10.41 -2.81 0.31
N LEU A 19 10.65 -2.97 -1.00
CA LEU A 19 11.34 -4.15 -1.53
C LEU A 19 12.74 -4.32 -0.91
N ARG A 20 13.47 -3.21 -0.78
CA ARG A 20 14.82 -3.23 -0.21
C ARG A 20 14.81 -3.64 1.26
N THR A 21 13.89 -3.12 2.07
CA THR A 21 13.83 -3.41 3.52
C THR A 21 13.32 -4.82 3.81
N THR A 22 12.37 -5.31 3.01
CA THR A 22 11.71 -6.62 3.20
C THR A 22 12.40 -7.79 2.48
N LYS A 23 13.56 -7.56 1.85
CA LYS A 23 14.23 -8.54 0.97
C LYS A 23 13.27 -9.08 -0.11
N ASN A 24 12.71 -8.17 -0.88
CA ASN A 24 11.69 -8.44 -1.91
C ASN A 24 10.42 -9.10 -1.34
N LEU A 25 9.83 -8.51 -0.29
CA LEU A 25 8.59 -8.97 0.37
C LEU A 25 8.70 -10.36 1.03
N SER A 26 9.91 -10.88 1.19
CA SER A 26 10.18 -12.15 1.89
C SER A 26 10.01 -12.02 3.40
N SER A 27 10.11 -10.81 3.93
CA SER A 27 9.95 -10.49 5.36
C SER A 27 8.80 -9.48 5.54
N GLU A 28 8.14 -9.51 6.70
CA GLU A 28 7.05 -8.58 6.98
C GLU A 28 7.56 -7.11 7.01
N PRO A 29 6.83 -6.18 6.37
CA PRO A 29 7.16 -4.77 6.45
C PRO A 29 7.06 -4.25 7.89
N SER A 30 8.03 -3.44 8.27
CA SER A 30 8.05 -2.83 9.59
C SER A 30 6.96 -1.78 9.71
N GLU A 31 6.06 -1.88 10.68
CA GLU A 31 4.97 -0.91 10.90
C GLU A 31 5.41 0.48 11.38
N HIS A 32 6.72 0.73 11.43
CA HIS A 32 7.29 1.96 11.97
C HIS A 32 6.89 3.16 11.11
N GLN A 33 5.87 3.89 11.57
CA GLN A 33 5.52 5.18 11.01
C GLN A 33 6.71 6.12 11.18
N ARG A 34 7.21 6.66 10.08
CA ARG A 34 8.25 7.69 10.12
C ARG A 34 7.73 8.89 10.92
N PRO A 35 8.53 9.48 11.81
CA PRO A 35 8.11 10.65 12.56
C PRO A 35 7.75 11.78 11.58
N CYS A 36 6.52 12.29 11.68
CA CYS A 36 6.08 13.40 10.84
C CYS A 36 6.64 14.73 11.39
N THR A 37 7.02 15.63 10.49
CA THR A 37 7.50 16.98 10.84
C THR A 37 6.35 17.97 11.10
N CYS A 38 5.12 17.62 10.72
CA CYS A 38 3.94 18.47 10.88
C CYS A 38 3.28 18.41 12.26
N GLY A 39 3.89 17.73 13.25
CA GLY A 39 3.36 17.67 14.63
C GLY A 39 1.94 17.08 14.75
N ASN A 40 1.50 16.32 13.74
CA ASN A 40 0.15 15.75 13.64
C ASN A 40 -1.01 16.78 13.69
N VAL A 41 -0.77 18.04 13.33
CA VAL A 41 -1.76 19.13 13.48
C VAL A 41 -3.01 18.91 12.60
N ASP A 42 -2.83 18.37 11.38
CA ASP A 42 -3.93 17.99 10.46
C ASP A 42 -4.08 16.46 10.32
N GLY A 43 -3.72 15.73 11.37
CA GLY A 43 -3.83 14.27 11.42
C GLY A 43 -5.26 13.80 11.25
N ARG A 44 -5.50 12.86 10.33
CA ARG A 44 -6.78 12.15 10.21
C ARG A 44 -6.54 10.66 10.33
N VAL A 45 -7.51 9.95 10.88
CA VAL A 45 -7.49 8.48 10.86
C VAL A 45 -8.36 8.01 9.70
N LEU A 46 -7.76 7.27 8.78
CA LEU A 46 -8.45 6.64 7.67
C LEU A 46 -8.58 5.14 7.96
N ALA A 47 -9.81 4.65 7.99
CA ALA A 47 -10.09 3.22 8.05
C ALA A 47 -10.10 2.64 6.63
N ILE A 48 -9.34 1.58 6.40
CA ILE A 48 -9.28 0.90 5.10
C ILE A 48 -9.48 -0.60 5.27
N VAL A 49 -10.16 -1.21 4.31
CA VAL A 49 -10.30 -2.66 4.22
C VAL A 49 -9.11 -3.21 3.45
N VAL A 50 -8.49 -4.25 4.00
CA VAL A 50 -7.31 -4.91 3.44
C VAL A 50 -7.67 -6.33 3.06
N VAL A 51 -7.40 -6.66 1.80
CA VAL A 51 -7.53 -8.02 1.27
C VAL A 51 -6.16 -8.69 1.34
N ARG A 52 -6.01 -9.64 2.26
CA ARG A 52 -4.86 -10.55 2.32
C ARG A 52 -5.23 -11.87 1.65
N MET A 53 -4.24 -12.75 1.47
CA MET A 53 -4.43 -14.06 0.84
C MET A 53 -5.56 -14.88 1.49
N CYS A 54 -5.67 -14.86 2.82
CA CYS A 54 -6.59 -15.70 3.58
C CYS A 54 -7.53 -14.92 4.51
N SER A 55 -7.47 -13.59 4.52
CA SER A 55 -8.25 -12.77 5.44
C SER A 55 -8.66 -11.43 4.83
N LEU A 56 -9.79 -10.91 5.31
CA LEU A 56 -10.25 -9.54 5.11
C LEU A 56 -10.20 -8.85 6.46
N GLU A 57 -9.42 -7.77 6.54
CA GLU A 57 -9.15 -7.06 7.80
C GLU A 57 -9.40 -5.56 7.61
N GLN A 58 -9.82 -4.87 8.66
CA GLN A 58 -9.93 -3.41 8.66
C GLN A 58 -8.79 -2.83 9.49
N ILE A 59 -7.96 -1.99 8.87
CA ILE A 59 -6.85 -1.31 9.55
C ILE A 59 -7.09 0.18 9.60
N GLN A 60 -6.48 0.83 10.59
CA GLN A 60 -6.49 2.28 10.74
C GLN A 60 -5.13 2.85 10.35
N LEU A 61 -5.17 3.92 9.55
CA LEU A 61 -4.00 4.68 9.11
C LEU A 61 -4.09 6.10 9.64
N ALA A 62 -3.09 6.52 10.41
CA ALA A 62 -2.89 7.92 10.74
C ALA A 62 -2.25 8.61 9.53
N ILE A 63 -3.05 9.41 8.81
CA ILE A 63 -2.64 10.13 7.61
C ILE A 63 -2.44 11.61 7.94
N CYS A 64 -1.49 12.24 7.27
CA CYS A 64 -1.27 13.68 7.36
C CYS A 64 -0.74 14.22 6.02
N ALA A 65 -0.56 15.53 5.89
CA ALA A 65 -0.01 16.13 4.67
C ALA A 65 1.40 15.59 4.31
N CYS A 66 2.21 15.22 5.31
CA CYS A 66 3.53 14.62 5.11
C CYS A 66 3.47 13.15 4.66
N HIS A 67 2.43 12.43 5.09
CA HIS A 67 2.27 11.00 4.84
C HIS A 67 0.87 10.76 4.28
N PRO A 68 0.69 10.93 2.95
CA PRO A 68 -0.61 10.71 2.33
C PRO A 68 -0.96 9.22 2.37
N ALA A 69 -2.26 8.93 2.43
CA ALA A 69 -2.77 7.56 2.59
C ALA A 69 -2.13 6.54 1.62
N PRO A 70 -1.99 6.82 0.31
CA PRO A 70 -1.45 5.83 -0.64
C PRO A 70 0.00 5.42 -0.34
N VAL A 71 0.82 6.34 0.18
CA VAL A 71 2.21 6.06 0.54
C VAL A 71 2.26 5.16 1.77
N LEU A 72 1.48 5.47 2.81
CA LEU A 72 1.39 4.65 4.02
C LEU A 72 0.86 3.23 3.75
N VAL A 73 -0.05 3.09 2.79
CA VAL A 73 -0.56 1.78 2.34
C VAL A 73 0.57 0.97 1.70
N VAL A 74 1.37 1.58 0.81
CA VAL A 74 2.51 0.92 0.16
C VAL A 74 3.61 0.59 1.16
N ASP A 75 3.92 1.46 2.12
CA ASP A 75 4.90 1.18 3.17
C ASP A 75 4.52 -0.04 4.03
N ARG A 76 3.22 -0.36 4.12
CA ARG A 76 2.71 -1.57 4.77
C ARG A 76 2.65 -2.81 3.87
N GLY A 77 3.21 -2.74 2.66
CA GLY A 77 3.19 -3.84 1.70
C GLY A 77 1.83 -4.06 1.02
N LEU A 78 0.97 -3.03 1.03
CA LEU A 78 -0.36 -3.08 0.44
C LEU A 78 -0.42 -2.18 -0.80
N PHE A 79 -1.24 -2.56 -1.77
CA PHE A 79 -1.53 -1.76 -2.94
C PHE A 79 -2.87 -1.05 -2.77
N PRO A 80 -2.90 0.31 -2.78
CA PRO A 80 -4.16 1.04 -2.67
C PRO A 80 -5.00 0.89 -3.95
N CYS A 81 -6.30 0.62 -3.80
CA CYS A 81 -7.21 0.49 -4.93
C CYS A 81 -7.79 1.83 -5.42
N ALA A 82 -7.39 2.97 -4.83
CA ALA A 82 -7.84 4.30 -5.24
C ALA A 82 -6.77 5.40 -5.03
N PRO A 83 -6.77 6.46 -5.87
CA PRO A 83 -5.83 7.58 -5.85
C PRO A 83 -5.79 8.42 -4.59
N LEU A 84 -6.96 8.83 -4.10
CA LEU A 84 -7.03 9.91 -3.11
C LEU A 84 -7.53 9.39 -1.77
N HIS A 85 -8.53 8.50 -1.80
CA HIS A 85 -9.17 7.94 -0.62
C HIS A 85 -9.32 6.43 -0.83
N PRO A 86 -8.25 5.65 -0.61
CA PRO A 86 -8.34 4.21 -0.68
C PRO A 86 -9.25 3.73 0.45
N THR A 87 -10.41 3.18 0.11
CA THR A 87 -11.26 2.42 1.06
C THR A 87 -10.87 0.93 1.08
N LEU A 88 -10.16 0.49 0.04
CA LEU A 88 -9.72 -0.86 -0.18
C LEU A 88 -8.23 -0.87 -0.55
N ALA A 89 -7.49 -1.83 -0.01
CA ALA A 89 -6.13 -2.14 -0.40
C ALA A 89 -5.93 -3.66 -0.47
N VAL A 90 -5.01 -4.12 -1.31
CA VAL A 90 -4.72 -5.55 -1.52
C VAL A 90 -3.26 -5.82 -1.17
N ASP A 91 -2.94 -6.95 -0.54
CA ASP A 91 -1.55 -7.34 -0.29
C ASP A 91 -0.76 -7.47 -1.61
N ILE A 92 0.36 -6.77 -1.73
CA ILE A 92 1.18 -6.76 -2.94
C ILE A 92 1.69 -8.17 -3.27
N ARG A 93 1.97 -8.99 -2.24
CA ARG A 93 2.40 -10.39 -2.44
C ARG A 93 1.30 -11.24 -3.06
N HIS A 94 0.05 -10.98 -2.68
CA HIS A 94 -1.11 -11.63 -3.27
C HIS A 94 -1.26 -11.24 -4.74
N LEU A 95 -1.09 -9.95 -5.09
CA LEU A 95 -1.11 -9.50 -6.48
C LEU A 95 0.00 -10.14 -7.33
N ASP A 96 1.23 -10.25 -6.81
CA ASP A 96 2.34 -10.91 -7.51
C ASP A 96 2.05 -12.41 -7.72
N PHE A 97 1.53 -13.11 -6.70
CA PHE A 97 1.11 -14.50 -6.83
C PHE A 97 0.05 -14.69 -7.93
N VAL A 98 -1.02 -13.89 -7.87
CA VAL A 98 -2.15 -13.94 -8.79
C VAL A 98 -1.70 -13.62 -10.22
N THR A 99 -0.84 -12.62 -10.41
CA THR A 99 -0.28 -12.26 -11.72
C THR A 99 0.53 -13.42 -12.32
N ARG A 100 1.39 -14.07 -11.52
CA ARG A 100 2.19 -15.21 -11.98
C ARG A 100 1.33 -16.45 -12.27
N TYR A 101 0.26 -16.65 -11.50
CA TYR A 101 -0.65 -17.79 -11.68
C TYR A 101 -1.54 -17.61 -12.91
N PHE A 102 -2.12 -16.43 -13.12
CA PHE A 102 -2.96 -16.15 -14.29
C PHE A 102 -2.22 -16.25 -15.62
N LEU A 103 -0.91 -15.95 -15.65
CA LEU A 103 -0.07 -16.17 -16.83
C LEU A 103 0.09 -17.67 -17.18
N ARG A 104 -0.26 -18.57 -16.26
CA ARG A 104 -0.12 -20.03 -16.41
C ARG A 104 -1.46 -20.78 -16.42
N THR A 105 -2.58 -20.10 -16.21
CA THR A 105 -3.90 -20.69 -16.40
C THR A 105 -4.30 -20.57 -17.87
N SER A 106 -4.82 -21.67 -18.45
CA SER A 106 -5.49 -21.60 -19.76
C SER A 106 -6.53 -20.47 -19.70
N PRO A 107 -6.63 -19.60 -20.72
CA PRO A 107 -7.64 -18.56 -20.73
C PRO A 107 -9.03 -19.20 -20.60
N ASN A 108 -9.81 -18.70 -19.66
CA ASN A 108 -11.22 -19.07 -19.46
C ASN A 108 -12.11 -18.31 -20.44
#